data_AF-A0A1J9P706-F1
#
_entry.id   AF-A0A1J9P706-F1
#
_cell.length_a   1.000
_cell.length_b   1.000
_cell.length_c   1.000
_cell.angle_alpha   90.00
_cell.angle_beta   90.00
_cell.angle_gamma   90.00
#
_symmetry.space_group_name_H-M   'P 1'
#
loop_
_entity.id
_entity.type
_entity.pdbx_description
1 polymer ?
#
loop_
_entity_poly.entity_id
_entity_poly.type
_entity_poly.pdbx_seq_one_letter_code
_entity_poly.pdbx_strand_id
1 'polypeptide(L)'
;MAMTFDAKQNFILVGIFGFFTIIVMFARLLLQKIRTRTLCASDYLTIFALIFYCARTTLTVLVFLWGTNVINTPDQMGRQLTQSDVYHRELGSKLALANRVTYSTYLWIQKTVILIWYTRIPPALLWPNHILSVSLALLTVTFVLVQVIAFSECSPFHLYWQVEPNPGSCVKTVLHSFVHTIANSLTHLVLVAIPLPWAFQRHRSLTQKCLLTFLFSLGIFLIAIALAALPIPGRHVGHSYQNALQDSEALLIAFLANIFTITGLDCPSLDDDDIMNYHGTPFLTSSGKRRSNGSGFRSLFDRKILVTSNFELQSHTASPSRVRQMFPRHPWMASQRMSDENLITRAKGGRDSRD
;
A
#
# COMPACT_ATOMS: atom_id res chain seq x y z
N MET A 1 -10.30 22.72 -35.87
CA MET A 1 -11.37 21.92 -35.24
C MET A 1 -11.77 22.62 -33.94
N ALA A 2 -12.98 23.19 -33.86
CA ALA A 2 -13.44 23.84 -32.63
C ALA A 2 -13.74 22.77 -31.57
N MET A 3 -13.06 22.84 -30.42
CA MET A 3 -13.23 21.92 -29.31
C MET A 3 -14.60 22.15 -28.64
N THR A 4 -15.38 21.08 -28.43
CA THR A 4 -16.70 21.14 -27.79
C THR A 4 -16.60 21.68 -26.36
N PHE A 5 -17.67 22.26 -25.82
CA PHE A 5 -17.70 22.80 -24.46
C PHE A 5 -17.33 21.72 -23.41
N ASP A 6 -17.86 20.50 -23.57
CA ASP A 6 -17.54 19.37 -22.70
C ASP A 6 -16.07 18.97 -22.76
N ALA A 7 -15.45 19.02 -23.95
CA ALA A 7 -14.03 18.73 -24.10
C ALA A 7 -13.14 19.79 -23.43
N LYS A 8 -13.53 21.07 -23.51
CA LYS A 8 -12.83 22.15 -22.78
C LYS A 8 -12.93 21.97 -21.27
N GLN A 9 -14.12 21.65 -20.76
CA GLN A 9 -14.33 21.42 -19.33
C GLN A 9 -13.49 20.23 -18.83
N ASN A 10 -13.49 19.12 -19.55
CA ASN A 10 -12.64 17.96 -19.26
C ASN A 10 -11.16 18.33 -19.20
N PHE A 11 -10.67 19.08 -20.20
CA PHE A 11 -9.27 19.47 -20.26
C PHE A 11 -8.84 20.33 -19.08
N ILE A 12 -9.70 21.28 -18.68
CA ILE A 12 -9.46 22.13 -17.50
C ILE A 12 -9.42 21.27 -16.23
N LEU A 13 -10.37 20.33 -16.06
CA LEU A 13 -10.42 19.44 -14.89
C LEU A 13 -9.19 18.56 -14.78
N VAL A 14 -8.81 17.89 -15.88
CA VAL A 14 -7.60 17.05 -15.98
C VAL A 14 -6.36 17.89 -15.65
N GLY A 15 -6.26 19.11 -16.17
CA GLY A 15 -5.15 20.01 -15.92
C GLY A 15 -5.03 20.39 -14.44
N ILE A 16 -6.14 20.80 -13.81
CA ILE A 16 -6.17 21.24 -12.42
C ILE A 16 -5.87 20.07 -11.47
N PHE A 17 -6.64 18.97 -11.55
CA PHE A 17 -6.42 17.80 -10.69
C PHE A 17 -5.05 17.16 -10.96
N GLY A 18 -4.63 17.13 -12.23
CA GLY A 18 -3.30 16.74 -12.69
C GLY A 18 -2.18 17.47 -11.95
N PHE A 19 -2.25 18.80 -11.99
CA PHE A 19 -1.26 19.66 -11.37
C PHE A 19 -1.17 19.46 -9.86
N PHE A 20 -2.30 19.43 -9.14
CA PHE A 20 -2.30 19.19 -7.71
C PHE A 20 -1.75 17.81 -7.33
N THR A 21 -2.06 16.77 -8.12
CA THR A 21 -1.59 15.40 -7.87
C THR A 21 -0.07 15.31 -8.00
N ILE A 22 0.49 15.94 -9.03
CA ILE A 22 1.94 16.04 -9.23
C ILE A 22 2.58 16.82 -8.09
N ILE A 23 2.01 17.95 -7.67
CA ILE A 23 2.53 18.74 -6.55
C ILE A 23 2.59 17.91 -5.27
N VAL A 24 1.54 17.15 -4.93
CA VAL A 24 1.51 16.35 -3.70
C VAL A 24 2.65 15.31 -3.71
N MET A 25 2.83 14.58 -4.81
CA MET A 25 3.91 13.58 -4.93
C MET A 25 5.29 14.24 -4.94
N PHE A 26 5.45 15.37 -5.64
CA PHE A 26 6.72 16.09 -5.72
C PHE A 26 7.09 16.74 -4.39
N ALA A 27 6.14 17.34 -3.68
CA ALA A 27 6.33 17.95 -2.37
C ALA A 27 6.82 16.92 -1.36
N ARG A 28 6.28 15.70 -1.37
CA ARG A 28 6.81 14.61 -0.55
C ARG A 28 8.29 14.33 -0.86
N LEU A 29 8.65 14.18 -2.13
CA LEU A 29 10.04 13.88 -2.53
C LEU A 29 11.00 15.02 -2.17
N LEU A 30 10.56 16.27 -2.33
CA LEU A 30 11.30 17.45 -1.89
C LEU A 30 11.49 17.48 -0.38
N LEU A 31 10.44 17.22 0.41
CA LEU A 31 10.53 17.18 1.86
C LEU A 31 11.51 16.11 2.33
N GLN A 32 11.52 14.94 1.70
CA GLN A 32 12.48 13.88 2.02
C GLN A 32 13.92 14.32 1.71
N LYS A 33 14.12 14.99 0.56
CA LYS A 33 15.42 15.55 0.16
C LYS A 33 15.89 16.66 1.11
N ILE A 34 15.01 17.57 1.51
CA ILE A 34 15.31 18.68 2.44
C ILE A 34 15.65 18.14 3.83
N ARG A 35 14.96 17.08 4.28
CA ARG A 35 15.26 16.41 5.56
C ARG A 35 16.53 15.54 5.52
N THR A 36 17.30 15.57 4.43
CA THR A 36 18.53 14.79 4.20
C THR A 36 18.40 13.30 4.49
N ARG A 37 17.19 12.74 4.36
CA ARG A 37 16.93 11.34 4.65
C ARG A 37 17.27 10.46 3.46
N THR A 38 17.71 9.25 3.73
CA THR A 38 17.88 8.21 2.71
C THR A 38 16.54 7.87 2.05
N LEU A 39 16.56 7.58 0.75
CA LEU A 39 15.36 7.20 0.02
C LEU A 39 14.88 5.82 0.46
N CYS A 40 13.65 5.74 0.93
CA CYS A 40 13.01 4.48 1.31
C CYS A 40 12.36 3.81 0.09
N ALA A 41 12.06 2.50 0.20
CA ALA A 41 11.30 1.77 -0.83
C ALA A 41 9.99 2.47 -1.24
N SER A 42 9.31 3.10 -0.27
CA SER A 42 8.09 3.90 -0.50
C SER A 42 8.33 5.12 -1.40
N ASP A 43 9.53 5.72 -1.36
CA ASP A 43 9.87 6.88 -2.18
C ASP A 43 10.15 6.47 -3.63
N TYR A 44 10.82 5.33 -3.84
CA TYR A 44 10.99 4.76 -5.18
C TYR A 44 9.66 4.41 -5.85
N LEU A 45 8.73 3.82 -5.09
CA LEU A 45 7.38 3.55 -5.58
C LEU A 45 6.63 4.85 -5.93
N THR A 46 6.85 5.92 -5.16
CA THR A 46 6.23 7.22 -5.45
C THR A 46 6.80 7.86 -6.72
N ILE A 47 8.11 7.73 -6.96
CA ILE A 47 8.74 8.15 -8.22
C ILE A 47 8.15 7.36 -9.40
N PHE A 48 7.98 6.05 -9.24
CA PHE A 48 7.36 5.22 -10.27
C PHE A 48 5.90 5.61 -10.50
N ALA A 49 5.13 5.84 -9.44
CA ALA A 49 3.75 6.34 -9.54
C ALA A 49 3.67 7.68 -10.28
N LEU A 50 4.61 8.60 -10.02
CA LEU A 50 4.68 9.89 -10.71
C LEU A 50 4.87 9.71 -12.22
N ILE A 51 5.75 8.79 -12.65
CA ILE A 51 5.96 8.48 -14.07
C ILE A 51 4.67 7.96 -14.71
N PHE A 52 4.01 6.99 -14.08
CA PHE A 52 2.74 6.44 -14.57
C PHE A 52 1.62 7.49 -14.62
N TYR A 53 1.58 8.40 -13.64
CA TYR A 53 0.62 9.49 -13.60
C TYR A 53 0.85 10.49 -14.74
N CYS A 54 2.10 10.91 -14.96
CA CYS A 54 2.44 11.79 -16.09
C CYS A 54 2.07 11.13 -17.43
N ALA A 55 2.41 9.84 -17.60
CA ALA A 55 2.02 9.07 -18.79
C ALA A 55 0.49 9.06 -18.98
N ARG A 56 -0.28 8.81 -17.91
CA ARG A 56 -1.74 8.86 -17.93
C ARG A 56 -2.26 10.23 -18.38
N THR A 57 -1.76 11.31 -17.81
CA THR A 57 -2.18 12.68 -18.18
C THR A 57 -1.93 12.95 -19.66
N THR A 58 -0.76 12.58 -20.17
CA THR A 58 -0.43 12.72 -21.60
C THR A 58 -1.36 11.87 -22.47
N LEU A 59 -1.57 10.60 -22.13
CA LEU A 59 -2.44 9.70 -22.88
C LEU A 59 -3.89 10.20 -22.91
N THR A 60 -4.41 10.65 -21.77
CA THR A 60 -5.76 11.23 -21.66
C THR A 60 -5.92 12.46 -22.57
N VAL A 61 -4.95 13.37 -22.59
CA VAL A 61 -4.97 14.54 -23.48
C VAL A 61 -4.99 14.11 -24.96
N LEU A 62 -4.15 13.14 -25.34
CA LEU A 62 -4.11 12.63 -26.72
C LEU A 62 -5.42 11.95 -27.12
N VAL A 63 -6.02 11.16 -26.22
CA VAL A 63 -7.32 10.51 -26.43
C VAL A 63 -8.44 11.54 -26.60
N PHE A 64 -8.43 12.64 -25.85
CA PHE A 64 -9.40 13.72 -26.05
C PHE A 64 -9.22 14.48 -27.37
N LEU A 65 -7.97 14.63 -27.84
CA LEU A 65 -7.67 15.32 -29.09
C LEU A 65 -8.04 14.48 -30.32
N TRP A 66 -7.74 13.18 -30.30
CA TRP A 66 -7.93 12.28 -31.45
C TRP A 66 -9.26 11.52 -31.42
N GLY A 67 -9.90 11.40 -30.26
CA GLY A 67 -11.12 10.62 -30.08
C GLY A 67 -10.87 9.11 -30.06
N THR A 68 -11.94 8.35 -29.82
CA THR A 68 -11.89 6.87 -29.81
C THR A 68 -12.88 6.30 -30.83
N ASN A 69 -12.87 4.97 -30.95
CA ASN A 69 -13.84 4.19 -31.72
C ASN A 69 -15.23 4.10 -31.08
N VAL A 70 -15.44 4.69 -29.89
CA VAL A 70 -16.77 4.83 -29.30
C VAL A 70 -17.50 6.00 -29.97
N ILE A 71 -18.36 5.71 -30.95
CA ILE A 71 -19.16 6.73 -31.66
C ILE A 71 -20.52 6.87 -30.96
N ASN A 72 -20.66 7.88 -30.09
CA ASN A 72 -21.90 8.13 -29.33
C ASN A 72 -22.74 9.30 -29.85
N THR A 73 -22.25 10.07 -30.82
CA THR A 73 -22.96 11.27 -31.29
C THR A 73 -23.98 10.91 -32.38
N PRO A 74 -25.28 11.20 -32.16
CA PRO A 74 -26.30 11.01 -33.21
C PRO A 74 -25.98 11.79 -34.49
N ASP A 75 -25.22 12.89 -34.39
CA ASP A 75 -24.79 13.72 -35.52
C ASP A 75 -23.69 13.10 -36.40
N GLN A 76 -23.01 12.03 -35.95
CA GLN A 76 -21.95 11.36 -36.72
C GLN A 76 -22.36 10.02 -37.33
N MET A 77 -23.55 9.52 -36.99
CA MET A 77 -24.06 8.24 -37.51
C MET A 77 -24.43 8.30 -39.02
N GLY A 78 -24.19 9.44 -39.69
CA GLY A 78 -24.42 9.64 -41.13
C GLY A 78 -23.36 10.46 -41.87
N ARG A 79 -22.23 10.81 -41.24
CA ARG A 79 -21.09 11.42 -41.95
C ARG A 79 -20.14 10.32 -42.40
N GLN A 80 -19.79 10.30 -43.70
CA GLN A 80 -18.64 9.51 -44.16
C GLN A 80 -17.40 10.02 -43.40
N LEU A 81 -16.81 9.15 -42.57
CA LEU A 81 -15.55 9.48 -41.91
C LEU A 81 -14.46 9.60 -42.98
N THR A 82 -13.66 10.66 -42.89
CA THR A 82 -12.47 10.79 -43.74
C THR A 82 -11.47 9.70 -43.34
N GLN A 83 -10.65 9.21 -44.28
CA GLN A 83 -9.58 8.25 -43.96
C GLN A 83 -8.64 8.74 -42.83
N SER A 84 -8.39 10.05 -42.75
CA SER A 84 -7.62 10.67 -41.66
C SER A 84 -8.32 10.56 -40.30
N ASP A 85 -9.65 10.69 -40.26
CA ASP A 85 -10.44 10.60 -39.02
C ASP A 85 -10.47 9.16 -38.49
N VAL A 86 -10.55 8.18 -39.40
CA VAL A 86 -10.46 6.75 -39.06
C VAL A 86 -9.10 6.44 -38.43
N TYR A 87 -8.01 6.90 -39.04
CA TYR A 87 -6.66 6.70 -38.51
C TYR A 87 -6.47 7.30 -37.12
N HIS A 88 -6.92 8.55 -36.91
CA HIS A 88 -6.84 9.19 -35.59
C HIS A 88 -7.64 8.45 -34.52
N ARG A 89 -8.83 7.94 -34.85
CA ARG A 89 -9.65 7.17 -33.92
C ARG A 89 -9.07 5.79 -33.61
N GLU A 90 -8.45 5.13 -34.59
CA GLU A 90 -7.75 3.86 -34.35
C GLU A 90 -6.61 4.08 -33.35
N LEU A 91 -5.79 5.12 -33.59
CA LEU A 91 -4.68 5.47 -32.70
C LEU A 91 -5.19 5.88 -31.31
N GLY A 92 -6.20 6.72 -31.23
CA GLY A 92 -6.80 7.14 -29.96
C GLY A 92 -7.39 5.97 -29.17
N SER A 93 -7.93 4.95 -29.84
CA SER A 93 -8.42 3.73 -29.18
C SER A 93 -7.29 2.87 -28.60
N LYS A 94 -6.16 2.76 -29.31
CA LYS A 94 -4.94 2.12 -28.77
C LYS A 94 -4.40 2.87 -27.55
N LEU A 95 -4.39 4.20 -27.60
CA LEU A 95 -4.00 5.03 -26.46
C LEU A 95 -4.98 4.94 -25.30
N ALA A 96 -6.28 4.78 -25.56
CA ALA A 96 -7.28 4.58 -24.52
C ALA A 96 -7.05 3.27 -23.76
N LEU A 97 -6.64 2.20 -24.45
CA LEU A 97 -6.23 0.95 -23.80
C LEU A 97 -4.99 1.16 -22.92
N ALA A 98 -3.95 1.82 -23.46
CA ALA A 98 -2.76 2.16 -22.68
C ALA A 98 -3.09 3.02 -21.45
N ASN A 99 -4.03 3.96 -21.57
CA ASN A 99 -4.47 4.83 -20.49
C ASN A 99 -5.12 4.05 -19.34
N ARG A 100 -5.87 2.97 -19.64
CA ARG A 100 -6.48 2.10 -18.62
C ARG A 100 -5.40 1.39 -17.81
N VAL A 101 -4.41 0.84 -18.50
CA VAL A 101 -3.30 0.10 -17.88
C VAL A 101 -2.48 1.03 -16.99
N THR A 102 -2.15 2.23 -17.47
CA THR A 102 -1.35 3.20 -16.70
C THR A 102 -2.11 3.74 -15.50
N TYR A 103 -3.42 4.00 -15.64
CA TYR A 103 -4.28 4.41 -14.52
C TYR A 103 -4.37 3.35 -13.42
N SER A 104 -4.70 2.11 -13.79
CA SER A 104 -4.78 1.02 -12.80
C SER A 104 -3.42 0.81 -12.12
N THR A 105 -2.33 0.85 -12.88
CA THR A 105 -0.98 0.75 -12.31
C THR A 105 -0.70 1.85 -11.29
N TYR A 106 -0.99 3.10 -11.63
CA TYR A 106 -0.87 4.23 -10.71
C TYR A 106 -1.65 4.03 -9.41
N LEU A 107 -2.94 3.68 -9.50
CA LEU A 107 -3.79 3.48 -8.32
C LEU A 107 -3.27 2.37 -7.41
N TRP A 108 -2.82 1.25 -7.97
CA TRP A 108 -2.32 0.11 -7.19
C TRP A 108 -0.96 0.41 -6.55
N ILE A 109 -0.10 1.20 -7.20
CA ILE A 109 1.14 1.67 -6.58
C ILE A 109 0.84 2.56 -5.37
N GLN A 110 -0.10 3.51 -5.48
CA GLN A 110 -0.49 4.37 -4.35
C GLN A 110 -1.04 3.54 -3.17
N LYS A 111 -1.86 2.52 -3.44
CA LYS A 111 -2.33 1.57 -2.43
C LYS A 111 -1.18 0.79 -1.79
N THR A 112 -0.18 0.39 -2.57
CA THR A 112 1.01 -0.32 -2.08
C THR A 112 1.85 0.58 -1.17
N VAL A 113 2.00 1.86 -1.52
CA VAL A 113 2.67 2.87 -0.68
C VAL A 113 1.98 3.00 0.68
N ILE A 114 0.65 3.07 0.71
CA ILE A 114 -0.14 3.08 1.97
C ILE A 114 0.08 1.78 2.76
N LEU A 115 0.14 0.63 2.10
CA LEU A 115 0.33 -0.64 2.80
C LEU A 115 1.73 -0.79 3.39
N ILE A 116 2.78 -0.34 2.68
CA ILE A 116 4.14 -0.28 3.20
C ILE A 116 4.20 0.64 4.42
N TRP A 117 3.47 1.75 4.39
CA TRP A 117 3.32 2.61 5.56
C TRP A 117 2.81 1.85 6.78
N TYR A 118 1.75 1.05 6.61
CA TYR A 118 1.20 0.23 7.69
C TYR A 118 2.21 -0.76 8.27
N THR A 119 3.16 -1.28 7.47
CA THR A 119 4.20 -2.20 7.99
C THR A 119 5.18 -1.53 8.96
N ARG A 120 5.28 -0.20 8.95
CA ARG A 120 6.18 0.57 9.81
C ARG A 120 5.59 0.89 11.17
N ILE A 121 4.27 0.76 11.32
CA ILE A 121 3.61 1.01 12.59
C ILE A 121 3.92 -0.17 13.55
N PRO A 122 4.27 0.10 14.83
CA PRO A 122 4.66 -0.95 15.76
C PRO A 122 3.62 -2.08 15.88
N PRO A 123 4.05 -3.35 15.98
CA PRO A 123 3.16 -4.51 16.04
C PRO A 123 2.32 -4.58 17.32
N ALA A 124 2.69 -3.86 18.38
CA ALA A 124 1.85 -3.68 19.56
C ALA A 124 0.58 -2.85 19.28
N LEU A 125 0.54 -2.20 18.11
CA LEU A 125 -0.43 -1.17 17.76
C LEU A 125 -1.32 -1.56 16.58
N LEU A 126 -0.82 -2.41 15.67
CA LEU A 126 -1.54 -2.93 14.51
C LEU A 126 -1.70 -4.46 14.53
N TRP A 127 -2.55 -4.92 13.62
CA TRP A 127 -2.83 -6.32 13.36
C TRP A 127 -1.55 -7.14 13.08
N PRO A 128 -1.56 -8.47 13.33
CA PRO A 128 -0.40 -9.31 13.09
C PRO A 128 0.06 -9.25 11.63
N ASN A 129 1.38 -9.38 11.41
CA ASN A 129 2.06 -9.34 10.10
C ASN A 129 1.36 -10.15 8.99
N HIS A 130 0.65 -11.22 9.36
CA HIS A 130 -0.15 -12.03 8.44
C HIS A 130 -1.22 -11.22 7.70
N ILE A 131 -1.95 -10.30 8.35
CA ILE A 131 -3.00 -9.52 7.67
C ILE A 131 -2.42 -8.53 6.68
N LEU A 132 -1.26 -7.92 6.97
CA LEU A 132 -0.57 -7.06 6.01
C LEU A 132 -0.08 -7.87 4.81
N SER A 133 0.45 -9.07 5.04
CA SER A 133 0.89 -9.97 3.96
C SER A 133 -0.29 -10.44 3.08
N VAL A 134 -1.42 -10.82 3.69
CA VAL A 134 -2.64 -11.19 2.97
C VAL A 134 -3.20 -9.99 2.19
N SER A 135 -3.19 -8.79 2.78
CA SER A 135 -3.61 -7.56 2.09
C SER A 135 -2.74 -7.24 0.88
N LEU A 136 -1.42 -7.46 0.98
CA LEU A 136 -0.50 -7.26 -0.15
C LEU A 136 -0.78 -8.29 -1.25
N ALA A 137 -0.95 -9.55 -0.88
CA ALA A 137 -1.30 -10.62 -1.83
C ALA A 137 -2.63 -10.32 -2.54
N LEU A 138 -3.66 -9.87 -1.80
CA LEU A 138 -4.94 -9.46 -2.37
C LEU A 138 -4.78 -8.29 -3.34
N LEU A 139 -3.95 -7.30 -3.01
CA LEU A 139 -3.68 -6.16 -3.88
C LEU A 139 -3.00 -6.61 -5.18
N THR A 140 -2.04 -7.53 -5.11
CA THR A 140 -1.40 -8.11 -6.30
C THR A 140 -2.37 -8.93 -7.14
N VAL A 141 -3.19 -9.79 -6.53
CA VAL A 141 -4.18 -10.62 -7.26
C VAL A 141 -5.21 -9.76 -7.96
N THR A 142 -5.74 -8.75 -7.27
CA THR A 142 -6.72 -7.82 -7.87
C THR A 142 -6.10 -6.98 -9.00
N PHE A 143 -4.84 -6.58 -8.89
CA PHE A 143 -4.11 -5.91 -9.98
C PHE A 143 -4.04 -6.79 -11.22
N VAL A 144 -3.54 -8.01 -11.06
CA VAL A 144 -3.38 -8.96 -12.18
C VAL A 144 -4.73 -9.24 -12.83
N LEU A 145 -5.78 -9.46 -12.03
CA LEU A 145 -7.14 -9.66 -12.54
C LEU A 145 -7.62 -8.50 -13.41
N VAL A 146 -7.47 -7.26 -12.93
CA VAL A 146 -7.86 -6.06 -13.67
C VAL A 146 -7.08 -5.93 -14.98
N GLN A 147 -5.77 -6.19 -14.96
CA GLN A 147 -4.95 -6.12 -16.17
C GLN A 147 -5.31 -7.21 -17.18
N VAL A 148 -5.51 -8.45 -16.73
CA VAL A 148 -5.94 -9.55 -17.60
C VAL A 148 -7.24 -9.19 -18.32
N ILE A 149 -8.23 -8.69 -17.58
CA ILE A 149 -9.52 -8.28 -18.15
C ILE A 149 -9.36 -7.08 -19.09
N ALA A 150 -8.47 -6.14 -18.79
CA ALA A 150 -8.18 -5.00 -19.65
C ALA A 150 -7.75 -5.43 -21.06
N PHE A 151 -7.03 -6.54 -21.19
CA PHE A 151 -6.56 -7.10 -22.47
C PHE A 151 -7.44 -8.23 -23.04
N SER A 152 -8.25 -8.89 -22.21
CA SER A 152 -9.04 -10.06 -22.63
C SER A 152 -10.52 -9.77 -22.89
N GLU A 153 -11.00 -8.55 -22.68
CA GLU A 153 -12.41 -8.19 -22.89
C GLU A 153 -12.83 -8.33 -24.36
N CYS A 154 -11.94 -8.00 -25.31
CA CYS A 154 -12.21 -8.20 -26.74
C CYS A 154 -11.41 -9.36 -27.34
N SER A 155 -12.12 -10.32 -27.93
CA SER A 155 -11.56 -11.38 -28.76
C SER A 155 -12.31 -11.41 -30.09
N PRO A 156 -11.64 -11.20 -31.24
CA PRO A 156 -10.21 -10.95 -31.43
C PRO A 156 -9.72 -9.55 -30.99
N PHE A 157 -8.43 -9.44 -30.65
CA PHE A 157 -7.83 -8.25 -30.03
C PHE A 157 -7.91 -6.97 -30.90
N HIS A 158 -8.02 -7.08 -32.22
CA HIS A 158 -8.15 -5.91 -33.10
C HIS A 158 -9.45 -5.11 -32.89
N LEU A 159 -10.47 -5.72 -32.27
CA LEU A 159 -11.74 -5.07 -31.96
C LEU A 159 -11.58 -3.88 -30.98
N TYR A 160 -10.49 -3.82 -30.22
CA TYR A 160 -10.21 -2.69 -29.32
C TYR A 160 -10.07 -1.35 -30.06
N TRP A 161 -9.58 -1.36 -31.29
CA TRP A 161 -9.32 -0.13 -32.07
C TRP A 161 -10.01 -0.11 -33.43
N GLN A 162 -10.78 -1.13 -33.77
CA GLN A 162 -11.60 -1.14 -34.97
C GLN A 162 -12.63 -0.01 -34.93
N VAL A 163 -12.71 0.76 -36.02
CA VAL A 163 -13.64 1.89 -36.18
C VAL A 163 -14.81 1.51 -37.08
N GLU A 164 -14.52 0.91 -38.24
CA GLU A 164 -15.49 0.40 -39.21
C GLU A 164 -15.09 -1.02 -39.66
N PRO A 165 -16.03 -1.98 -39.78
CA PRO A 165 -17.43 -1.94 -39.36
C PRO A 165 -17.57 -1.90 -37.83
N ASN A 166 -18.77 -1.58 -37.30
CA ASN A 166 -19.00 -1.38 -35.87
C ASN A 166 -18.56 -2.62 -35.03
N PRO A 167 -17.61 -2.46 -34.09
CA PRO A 167 -17.05 -3.55 -33.27
C PRO A 167 -17.98 -4.06 -32.16
N GLY A 168 -19.22 -3.56 -32.06
CA GLY A 168 -20.24 -4.09 -31.16
C GLY A 168 -20.10 -3.63 -29.71
N SER A 169 -20.49 -4.48 -28.75
CA SER A 169 -20.52 -4.13 -27.33
C SER A 169 -19.13 -4.04 -26.69
N CYS A 170 -18.10 -4.63 -27.30
CA CYS A 170 -16.78 -4.72 -26.69
C CYS A 170 -16.13 -3.34 -26.45
N VAL A 171 -16.32 -2.43 -27.39
CA VAL A 171 -15.77 -1.07 -27.34
C VAL A 171 -16.33 -0.25 -26.18
N LYS A 172 -17.49 -0.64 -25.63
CA LYS A 172 -18.06 0.01 -24.45
C LYS A 172 -17.28 -0.30 -23.16
N THR A 173 -16.42 -1.32 -23.14
CA THR A 173 -15.53 -1.63 -22.00
C THR A 173 -16.31 -1.79 -20.69
N VAL A 174 -17.46 -2.46 -20.77
CA VAL A 174 -18.37 -2.58 -19.63
C VAL A 174 -17.78 -3.53 -18.60
N LEU A 175 -17.27 -4.68 -19.05
CA LEU A 175 -16.75 -5.72 -18.16
C LEU A 175 -15.52 -5.21 -17.39
N HIS A 176 -14.55 -4.60 -18.10
CA HIS A 176 -13.38 -4.03 -17.45
C HIS A 176 -13.77 -2.93 -16.46
N SER A 177 -14.72 -2.05 -16.81
CA SER A 177 -15.16 -0.99 -15.88
C SER A 177 -15.76 -1.56 -14.60
N PHE A 178 -16.62 -2.57 -14.70
CA PHE A 178 -17.19 -3.25 -13.52
C PHE A 178 -16.11 -3.89 -12.66
N VAL A 179 -15.21 -4.68 -13.25
CA VAL A 179 -14.19 -5.40 -12.48
C VAL A 179 -13.17 -4.44 -11.87
N HIS A 180 -12.75 -3.41 -12.61
CA HIS A 180 -11.90 -2.35 -12.09
C HIS A 180 -12.55 -1.67 -10.88
N THR A 181 -13.80 -1.23 -10.98
CA THR A 181 -14.50 -0.57 -9.86
C THR A 181 -14.65 -1.50 -8.67
N ILE A 182 -15.09 -2.75 -8.85
CA ILE A 182 -15.26 -3.70 -7.73
C ILE A 182 -13.92 -3.97 -7.03
N ALA A 183 -12.87 -4.28 -7.79
CA ALA A 183 -11.54 -4.53 -7.25
C ALA A 183 -10.98 -3.30 -6.52
N ASN A 184 -11.18 -2.11 -7.09
CA ASN A 184 -10.74 -0.85 -6.52
C ASN A 184 -11.50 -0.53 -5.21
N SER A 185 -12.82 -0.63 -5.19
CA SER A 185 -13.63 -0.41 -3.97
C SER A 185 -13.32 -1.44 -2.89
N LEU A 186 -13.13 -2.71 -3.24
CA LEU A 186 -12.76 -3.77 -2.29
C LEU A 186 -11.39 -3.49 -1.65
N THR A 187 -10.40 -3.12 -2.46
CA THR A 187 -9.06 -2.80 -1.93
C THR A 187 -9.06 -1.54 -1.08
N HIS A 188 -9.88 -0.53 -1.39
CA HIS A 188 -10.11 0.61 -0.50
C HIS A 188 -10.72 0.20 0.84
N LEU A 189 -11.74 -0.67 0.83
CA LEU A 189 -12.35 -1.18 2.07
C LEU A 189 -11.32 -1.88 2.95
N VAL A 190 -10.45 -2.71 2.36
CA VAL A 190 -9.36 -3.39 3.08
C VAL A 190 -8.40 -2.37 3.69
N LEU A 191 -7.94 -1.37 2.94
CA LEU A 191 -7.04 -0.34 3.46
C LEU A 191 -7.66 0.45 4.62
N VAL A 192 -8.96 0.75 4.53
CA VAL A 192 -9.70 1.45 5.58
C VAL A 192 -9.92 0.57 6.82
N ALA A 193 -10.12 -0.74 6.63
CA ALA A 193 -10.36 -1.70 7.70
C ALA A 193 -9.12 -1.99 8.57
N ILE A 194 -7.92 -1.95 7.98
CA ILE A 194 -6.65 -2.23 8.71
C ILE A 194 -6.46 -1.31 9.94
N PRO A 195 -6.56 0.03 9.84
CA PRO A 195 -6.37 0.94 10.97
C PRO A 195 -7.60 1.07 11.89
N LEU A 196 -8.76 0.50 11.55
CA LEU A 196 -10.00 0.69 12.32
C LEU A 196 -9.90 0.23 13.78
N PRO A 197 -9.41 -0.99 14.09
CA PRO A 197 -9.33 -1.44 15.48
C PRO A 197 -8.31 -0.65 16.29
N TRP A 198 -7.30 -0.08 15.63
CA TRP A 198 -6.37 0.84 16.25
C TRP A 198 -7.04 2.17 16.63
N ALA A 199 -7.97 2.66 15.80
CA ALA A 199 -8.67 3.92 16.02
C ALA A 199 -9.52 3.95 17.29
N PHE A 200 -10.03 2.79 17.73
CA PHE A 200 -10.89 2.68 18.91
C PHE A 200 -10.13 2.62 20.25
N GLN A 201 -8.79 2.69 20.26
CA GLN A 201 -8.01 2.67 21.49
C GLN A 201 -8.12 4.01 22.26
N ARG A 202 -8.36 3.93 23.58
CA ARG A 202 -8.87 5.04 24.43
C ARG A 202 -7.89 6.20 24.70
N HIS A 203 -6.60 6.08 24.37
CA HIS A 203 -5.57 7.07 24.76
C HIS A 203 -4.89 7.71 23.54
N ARG A 204 -5.51 8.71 22.93
CA ARG A 204 -4.95 9.51 21.81
C ARG A 204 -5.14 11.00 22.05
N SER A 205 -4.17 11.81 21.64
CA SER A 205 -4.29 13.27 21.65
C SER A 205 -5.40 13.72 20.67
N LEU A 206 -6.01 14.88 20.92
CA LEU A 206 -7.09 15.39 20.07
C LEU A 206 -6.64 15.54 18.61
N THR A 207 -5.39 15.94 18.36
CA THR A 207 -4.82 16.06 17.01
C THR A 207 -4.77 14.71 16.29
N GLN A 208 -4.36 13.63 16.97
CA GLN A 208 -4.31 12.30 16.39
C GLN A 208 -5.72 11.75 16.11
N LYS A 209 -6.69 12.06 16.98
CA LYS A 209 -8.10 11.71 16.76
C LYS A 209 -8.65 12.42 15.54
N CYS A 210 -8.43 13.73 15.39
CA CYS A 210 -8.88 14.49 14.23
C CYS A 210 -8.25 13.98 12.92
N LEU A 211 -6.94 13.73 12.90
CA LEU A 211 -6.24 13.20 11.73
C LEU A 211 -6.79 11.82 11.34
N LEU A 212 -6.97 10.93 12.32
CA LEU A 212 -7.46 9.58 12.06
C LEU A 212 -8.90 9.56 11.57
N THR A 213 -9.78 10.36 12.17
CA THR A 213 -11.16 10.54 11.71
C THR A 213 -11.19 11.10 10.30
N PHE A 214 -10.35 12.08 9.99
CA PHE A 214 -10.25 12.64 8.64
C PHE A 214 -9.80 11.59 7.62
N LEU A 215 -8.77 10.80 7.93
CA LEU A 215 -8.26 9.75 7.05
C LEU A 215 -9.30 8.65 6.79
N PHE A 216 -10.04 8.27 7.83
CA PHE A 216 -11.11 7.27 7.71
C PHE A 216 -12.25 7.79 6.83
N SER A 217 -12.71 9.02 7.09
CA SER A 217 -13.72 9.69 6.26
C SER A 217 -13.28 9.82 4.81
N LEU A 218 -12.01 10.18 4.59
CA LEU A 218 -11.44 10.28 3.24
C LEU A 218 -11.37 8.92 2.53
N GLY A 219 -11.04 7.85 3.25
CA GLY A 219 -11.08 6.48 2.72
C GLY A 219 -12.49 6.03 2.32
N ILE A 220 -13.51 6.30 3.15
CA ILE A 220 -14.91 6.04 2.80
C ILE A 220 -15.34 6.88 1.58
N PHE A 221 -14.93 8.14 1.53
CA PHE A 221 -15.23 9.03 0.43
C PHE A 221 -14.63 8.53 -0.90
N LEU A 222 -13.42 7.97 -0.89
CA LEU A 222 -12.84 7.31 -2.06
C LEU A 222 -13.68 6.13 -2.56
N ILE A 223 -14.24 5.33 -1.65
CA ILE A 223 -15.15 4.23 -2.03
C ILE A 223 -16.40 4.79 -2.72
N ALA A 224 -16.98 5.86 -2.18
CA ALA A 224 -18.16 6.52 -2.76
C ALA A 224 -17.87 7.08 -4.17
N ILE A 225 -16.72 7.74 -4.36
CA ILE A 225 -16.28 8.25 -5.67
C ILE A 225 -16.10 7.10 -6.67
N ALA A 226 -15.40 6.02 -6.25
CA ALA A 226 -15.14 4.86 -7.11
C ALA A 226 -16.43 4.22 -7.61
N LEU A 227 -17.44 4.09 -6.73
CA LEU A 227 -18.76 3.57 -7.08
C LEU A 227 -19.55 4.53 -7.97
N ALA A 228 -19.47 5.84 -7.71
CA ALA A 228 -20.12 6.87 -8.52
C ALA A 228 -19.53 6.97 -9.94
N ALA A 229 -18.25 6.62 -10.12
CA ALA A 229 -17.57 6.61 -11.41
C ALA A 229 -17.98 5.44 -12.31
N LEU A 230 -18.73 4.46 -11.78
CA LEU A 230 -19.14 3.27 -12.53
C LEU A 230 -20.11 3.63 -13.67
N PRO A 231 -19.84 3.23 -14.93
CA PRO A 231 -20.78 3.41 -16.03
C PRO A 231 -21.95 2.42 -15.89
N ILE A 232 -23.12 2.92 -15.48
CA ILE A 232 -24.35 2.12 -15.38
C ILE A 232 -25.08 2.13 -16.73
N PRO A 233 -25.31 0.96 -17.37
CA PRO A 233 -26.10 0.87 -18.58
C PRO A 233 -27.50 1.46 -18.38
N GLY A 234 -27.91 2.41 -19.23
CA GLY A 234 -29.22 3.08 -19.16
C GLY A 234 -29.23 4.41 -18.39
N ARG A 235 -28.14 4.79 -17.72
CA ARG A 235 -27.99 6.12 -17.11
C ARG A 235 -27.01 6.95 -17.93
N HIS A 236 -27.48 7.99 -18.61
CA HIS A 236 -26.64 8.92 -19.37
C HIS A 236 -25.93 9.88 -18.43
N VAL A 237 -24.95 9.37 -17.69
CA VAL A 237 -24.01 10.22 -16.96
C VAL A 237 -23.01 10.77 -17.97
N GLY A 238 -22.80 12.08 -17.97
CA GLY A 238 -21.87 12.70 -18.92
C GLY A 238 -20.45 12.16 -18.71
N HIS A 239 -19.76 11.83 -19.82
CA HIS A 239 -18.35 11.39 -19.80
C HIS A 239 -17.47 12.37 -19.01
N SER A 240 -17.79 13.67 -19.07
CA SER A 240 -17.11 14.73 -18.31
C SER A 240 -17.15 14.52 -16.79
N TYR A 241 -18.29 14.09 -16.27
CA TYR A 241 -18.46 13.83 -14.84
C TYR A 241 -17.68 12.59 -14.39
N GLN A 242 -17.68 11.53 -15.20
CA GLN A 242 -16.93 10.30 -14.88
C GLN A 242 -15.42 10.54 -14.84
N ASN A 243 -14.90 11.30 -15.81
CA ASN A 243 -13.47 11.66 -15.84
C ASN A 243 -13.10 12.50 -14.62
N ALA A 244 -13.93 13.48 -14.26
CA ALA A 244 -13.73 14.30 -13.08
C ALA A 244 -13.65 13.45 -11.79
N LEU A 245 -14.52 12.44 -11.66
CA LEU A 245 -14.48 11.52 -10.53
C LEU A 245 -13.18 10.71 -10.50
N GLN A 246 -12.75 10.15 -11.63
CA GLN A 246 -11.50 9.37 -11.72
C GLN A 246 -10.24 10.21 -11.43
N ASP A 247 -10.23 11.46 -11.87
CA ASP A 247 -9.12 12.40 -11.59
C ASP A 247 -9.12 12.84 -10.12
N SER A 248 -10.32 13.07 -9.54
CA SER A 248 -10.45 13.38 -8.12
C SER A 248 -10.00 12.20 -7.25
N GLU A 249 -10.35 10.96 -7.61
CA GLU A 249 -9.88 9.76 -6.93
C GLU A 249 -8.35 9.67 -6.97
N ALA A 250 -7.76 9.92 -8.14
CA ALA A 250 -6.32 9.88 -8.32
C ALA A 250 -5.58 10.92 -7.46
N LEU A 251 -6.16 12.12 -7.31
CA LEU A 251 -5.63 13.15 -6.42
C LEU A 251 -5.75 12.75 -4.94
N LEU A 252 -6.93 12.32 -4.53
CA LEU A 252 -7.24 12.00 -3.13
C LEU A 252 -6.45 10.79 -2.63
N ILE A 253 -6.24 9.77 -3.47
CA ILE A 253 -5.40 8.63 -3.12
C ILE A 253 -3.92 9.00 -3.04
N ALA A 254 -3.42 9.89 -3.91
CA ALA A 254 -2.07 10.44 -3.77
C ALA A 254 -1.96 11.23 -2.46
N PHE A 255 -2.96 12.03 -2.11
CA PHE A 255 -2.95 12.74 -0.85
C PHE A 255 -2.90 11.79 0.34
N LEU A 256 -3.75 10.76 0.38
CA LEU A 256 -3.73 9.72 1.41
C LEU A 256 -2.40 8.98 1.51
N ALA A 257 -1.80 8.62 0.38
CA ALA A 257 -0.54 7.89 0.35
C ALA A 257 0.66 8.72 0.83
N ASN A 258 0.59 10.05 0.72
CA ASN A 258 1.72 10.94 0.98
C ASN A 258 1.56 11.77 2.27
N ILE A 259 0.37 11.87 2.85
CA ILE A 259 0.09 12.69 4.04
C ILE A 259 0.93 12.30 5.26
N PHE A 260 1.19 11.00 5.47
CA PHE A 260 1.98 10.53 6.61
C PHE A 260 3.45 10.94 6.49
N THR A 261 4.01 10.87 5.30
CA THR A 261 5.38 11.32 5.03
C THR A 261 5.51 12.84 5.17
N ILE A 262 4.53 13.59 4.67
CA ILE A 262 4.50 15.06 4.77
C ILE A 262 4.47 15.49 6.23
N THR A 263 3.57 14.90 7.03
CA THR A 263 3.44 15.17 8.48
C THR A 263 4.64 14.67 9.29
N GLY A 264 5.59 13.96 8.69
CA GLY A 264 6.82 13.52 9.33
C GLY A 264 6.65 12.30 10.24
N LEU A 265 5.49 11.64 10.19
CA LEU A 265 5.18 10.45 11.00
C LEU A 265 5.90 9.18 10.52
N ASP A 266 6.74 9.29 9.50
CA ASP A 266 6.98 8.19 8.56
C ASP A 266 8.41 7.66 8.51
N CYS A 267 9.29 8.13 9.38
CA CYS A 267 10.56 7.44 9.58
C CYS A 267 11.17 7.87 10.91
N PRO A 268 11.58 6.92 11.76
CA PRO A 268 12.63 7.18 12.74
C PRO A 268 13.84 7.73 11.98
N SER A 269 14.44 8.80 12.49
CA SER A 269 15.78 9.22 12.09
C SER A 269 16.73 8.04 12.29
N LEU A 270 17.30 7.53 11.21
CA LEU A 270 18.58 6.85 11.29
C LEU A 270 19.62 7.97 11.44
N ASP A 271 19.75 8.49 12.65
CA ASP A 271 20.89 9.28 13.12
C ASP A 271 20.81 9.29 14.65
N ASP A 272 21.38 8.26 15.26
CA ASP A 272 22.52 8.37 16.19
C ASP A 272 22.95 6.96 16.63
N ASP A 273 24.19 6.62 16.30
CA ASP A 273 25.04 5.54 16.82
C ASP A 273 24.53 4.08 16.80
N ASP A 274 24.64 3.42 15.64
CA ASP A 274 25.05 2.00 15.59
C ASP A 274 25.51 1.61 14.16
N ILE A 275 26.64 2.19 13.73
CA ILE A 275 27.45 1.61 12.65
C ILE A 275 28.35 0.54 13.28
N MET A 276 27.84 -0.68 13.41
CA MET A 276 28.55 -1.92 13.07
C MET A 276 27.60 -3.11 13.18
N ASN A 277 27.66 -4.01 12.20
CA ASN A 277 27.06 -5.35 12.16
C ASN A 277 25.61 -5.54 11.66
N TYR A 278 25.22 -4.89 10.57
CA TYR A 278 24.22 -5.50 9.67
C TYR A 278 24.50 -5.23 8.19
N HIS A 279 25.72 -5.56 7.74
CA HIS A 279 25.95 -5.76 6.31
C HIS A 279 25.29 -7.09 5.88
N GLY A 280 24.22 -7.02 5.09
CA GLY A 280 23.83 -8.12 4.21
C GLY A 280 22.34 -8.43 4.14
N THR A 281 21.51 -7.52 3.61
CA THR A 281 20.31 -7.94 2.90
C THR A 281 20.70 -8.28 1.44
N PRO A 282 20.52 -9.52 0.96
CA PRO A 282 20.76 -9.82 -0.43
C PRO A 282 19.46 -9.60 -1.20
N PHE A 283 19.35 -8.49 -1.92
CA PHE A 283 18.48 -8.41 -3.09
C PHE A 283 19.29 -7.96 -4.32
N LEU A 284 19.85 -8.99 -4.97
CA LEU A 284 20.25 -9.09 -6.38
C LEU A 284 21.28 -8.08 -6.91
N THR A 285 22.57 -8.45 -6.81
CA THR A 285 23.56 -8.16 -7.86
C THR A 285 24.14 -9.46 -8.41
N SER A 286 24.01 -9.63 -9.72
CA SER A 286 24.57 -10.72 -10.50
C SER A 286 26.02 -10.40 -10.87
N SER A 287 26.98 -11.19 -10.40
CA SER A 287 28.17 -11.60 -11.17
C SER A 287 28.94 -12.67 -10.40
N GLY A 288 29.14 -13.87 -11.00
CA GLY A 288 30.16 -14.83 -10.53
C GLY A 288 29.74 -16.31 -10.42
N LYS A 289 29.84 -17.03 -11.55
CA LYS A 289 30.24 -18.46 -11.73
C LYS A 289 29.80 -19.56 -10.72
N ARG A 290 29.00 -20.50 -11.27
CA ARG A 290 29.08 -21.99 -11.18
C ARG A 290 29.15 -22.68 -9.80
N ARG A 291 28.11 -23.45 -9.42
CA ARG A 291 28.05 -24.95 -9.53
C ARG A 291 26.74 -25.56 -8.97
N SER A 292 26.11 -26.39 -9.81
CA SER A 292 25.27 -27.59 -9.62
C SER A 292 24.24 -27.75 -8.48
N ASN A 293 23.00 -28.01 -8.94
CA ASN A 293 22.05 -29.09 -8.62
C ASN A 293 21.53 -29.30 -7.19
N GLY A 294 20.21 -29.13 -7.04
CA GLY A 294 19.40 -29.84 -6.05
C GLY A 294 18.17 -29.05 -5.59
N SER A 295 16.99 -29.47 -6.05
CA SER A 295 15.63 -29.23 -5.51
C SER A 295 15.60 -28.89 -4.00
N GLY A 296 14.78 -27.98 -3.46
CA GLY A 296 13.41 -27.63 -3.82
C GLY A 296 12.59 -27.51 -2.52
N PHE A 297 12.18 -26.27 -2.21
CA PHE A 297 10.85 -25.96 -1.68
C PHE A 297 10.42 -26.47 -0.28
N ARG A 298 11.25 -26.42 0.78
CA ARG A 298 10.78 -26.79 2.13
C ARG A 298 11.16 -25.94 3.36
N SER A 299 11.87 -24.81 3.25
CA SER A 299 12.32 -24.09 4.47
C SER A 299 11.61 -22.76 4.78
N LEU A 300 10.45 -22.46 4.19
CA LEU A 300 9.78 -21.15 4.33
C LEU A 300 8.99 -20.95 5.64
N PHE A 301 8.93 -21.94 6.54
CA PHE A 301 8.12 -21.88 7.77
C PHE A 301 8.75 -22.57 8.98
N ASP A 302 10.01 -22.28 9.31
CA ASP A 302 10.54 -22.67 10.62
C ASP A 302 11.20 -21.49 11.33
N ARG A 303 10.39 -20.74 12.10
CA ARG A 303 10.90 -19.75 13.06
C ARG A 303 11.17 -20.47 14.38
N LYS A 304 12.37 -21.04 14.52
CA LYS A 304 12.91 -21.38 15.85
C LYS A 304 13.11 -20.09 16.63
N ILE A 305 12.43 -19.97 17.77
CA ILE A 305 12.69 -18.96 18.79
C ILE A 305 14.09 -19.26 19.35
N LEU A 306 15.07 -18.43 19.00
CA LEU A 306 16.40 -18.49 19.60
C LEU A 306 16.41 -17.56 20.81
N VAL A 307 16.30 -18.14 22.01
CA VAL A 307 16.55 -17.45 23.27
C VAL A 307 18.05 -17.22 23.38
N THR A 308 18.52 -15.98 23.24
CA THR A 308 19.90 -15.62 23.58
C THR A 308 19.92 -15.08 25.01
N SER A 309 20.19 -15.97 25.96
CA SER A 309 20.51 -15.60 27.33
C SER A 309 21.98 -15.19 27.40
N ASN A 310 22.25 -13.89 27.39
CA ASN A 310 23.55 -13.35 27.83
C ASN A 310 23.29 -12.41 29.01
N PHE A 311 23.30 -12.96 30.22
CA PHE A 311 23.34 -12.18 31.46
C PHE A 311 24.80 -12.23 31.94
N GLU A 312 25.57 -11.17 31.66
CA GLU A 312 26.87 -10.99 32.29
C GLU A 312 26.66 -10.65 33.76
N LEU A 313 27.12 -11.54 34.62
CA LEU A 313 27.02 -11.42 36.07
C LEU A 313 28.23 -10.61 36.56
N GLN A 314 28.06 -9.28 36.67
CA GLN A 314 29.08 -8.42 37.25
C GLN A 314 29.05 -8.57 38.78
N SER A 315 29.93 -9.41 39.32
CA SER A 315 30.04 -9.66 40.76
C SER A 315 30.72 -8.48 41.47
N HIS A 316 29.92 -7.50 41.90
CA HIS A 316 30.35 -6.57 42.94
C HIS A 316 30.07 -7.19 44.31
N THR A 317 31.13 -7.63 44.99
CA THR A 317 31.09 -8.06 46.40
C THR A 317 30.64 -6.90 47.29
N ALA A 318 29.37 -6.92 47.70
CA ALA A 318 28.83 -5.97 48.67
C ALA A 318 29.09 -6.46 50.11
N SER A 319 29.62 -5.57 50.95
CA SER A 319 29.95 -5.81 52.35
C SER A 319 28.71 -6.20 53.21
N PRO A 320 28.85 -7.13 54.20
CA PRO A 320 27.73 -7.73 54.93
C PRO A 320 26.87 -6.78 55.77
N SER A 321 27.30 -5.53 55.96
CA SER A 321 26.61 -4.54 56.78
C SER A 321 25.46 -3.83 56.05
N ARG A 322 25.41 -3.85 54.70
CA ARG A 322 24.37 -3.14 53.91
C ARG A 322 23.09 -3.94 53.65
N VAL A 323 23.13 -5.28 53.73
CA VAL A 323 21.93 -6.12 53.47
C VAL A 323 20.94 -6.09 54.65
N ARG A 324 21.39 -5.70 55.84
CA ARG A 324 20.58 -5.71 57.06
C ARG A 324 19.59 -4.53 57.17
N GLN A 325 19.65 -3.55 56.25
CA GLN A 325 18.82 -2.34 56.28
C GLN A 325 17.67 -2.34 55.25
N MET A 326 17.56 -3.34 54.36
CA MET A 326 16.63 -3.27 53.22
C MET A 326 15.32 -4.06 53.39
N PHE A 327 15.14 -4.79 54.49
CA PHE A 327 13.91 -5.55 54.75
C PHE A 327 13.38 -5.30 56.17
N PRO A 328 12.26 -4.54 56.32
CA PRO A 328 11.54 -4.47 57.58
C PRO A 328 10.89 -5.84 57.88
N ARG A 329 11.00 -6.29 59.13
CA ARG A 329 10.41 -7.54 59.62
C ARG A 329 8.88 -7.41 59.71
N HIS A 330 8.14 -8.27 58.99
CA HIS A 330 6.70 -8.46 59.21
C HIS A 330 6.44 -9.69 60.12
N PRO A 331 5.42 -9.70 61.01
CA PRO A 331 5.40 -10.58 62.18
C PRO A 331 4.85 -12.01 61.99
N TRP A 332 4.64 -12.51 60.76
CA TRP A 332 3.86 -13.75 60.56
C TRP A 332 4.62 -14.97 60.03
N MET A 333 5.95 -14.95 59.97
CA MET A 333 6.76 -16.12 59.54
C MET A 333 7.68 -16.67 60.64
N ALA A 334 7.11 -16.95 61.82
CA ALA A 334 7.83 -17.61 62.91
C ALA A 334 7.54 -19.12 63.06
N SER A 335 6.44 -19.64 62.50
CA SER A 335 6.04 -21.04 62.79
C SER A 335 6.62 -22.11 61.86
N GLN A 336 7.24 -21.75 60.73
CA GLN A 336 7.77 -22.74 59.77
C GLN A 336 9.26 -23.03 59.93
N ARG A 337 9.98 -22.35 60.83
CA ARG A 337 11.44 -22.52 60.98
C ARG A 337 11.85 -23.57 62.03
N MET A 338 10.94 -24.06 62.86
CA MET A 338 11.25 -25.10 63.88
C MET A 338 11.12 -26.54 63.36
N SER A 339 10.61 -26.77 62.14
CA SER A 339 10.45 -28.12 61.60
C SER A 339 11.66 -28.64 60.81
N ASP A 340 12.50 -27.74 60.26
CA ASP A 340 13.63 -28.14 59.40
C ASP A 340 14.97 -28.29 60.15
N GLU A 341 15.13 -27.74 61.37
CA GLU A 341 16.36 -27.91 62.16
C GLU A 341 16.49 -29.31 62.79
N ASN A 342 15.38 -30.05 62.92
CA ASN A 342 15.38 -31.43 63.43
C ASN A 342 15.62 -32.50 62.34
N LEU A 343 15.62 -32.12 61.06
CA LEU A 343 15.91 -33.04 59.95
C LEU A 343 17.41 -33.05 59.57
N ILE A 344 18.16 -31.98 59.89
CA ILE A 344 19.57 -31.85 59.51
C ILE A 344 20.52 -32.50 60.54
N THR A 345 20.08 -32.70 61.79
CA THR A 345 20.87 -33.37 62.84
C THR A 345 20.82 -34.91 62.80
N ARG A 346 19.94 -35.52 61.98
CA ARG A 346 19.81 -37.00 61.90
C ARG A 346 20.65 -37.68 60.81
N ALA A 347 21.30 -36.91 59.93
CA ALA A 347 22.08 -37.45 58.81
C ALA A 347 23.60 -37.56 59.08
N LYS A 348 24.09 -37.28 60.30
CA LYS A 348 25.53 -37.22 60.63
C LYS A 348 26.05 -38.30 61.59
N GLY A 349 25.29 -39.37 61.84
CA GLY A 349 25.74 -40.50 62.65
C GLY A 349 25.35 -41.85 62.06
N GLY A 350 26.28 -42.56 61.42
CA GLY A 350 26.06 -43.96 61.02
C GLY A 350 26.96 -44.52 59.91
N ARG A 351 28.25 -44.74 60.20
CA ARG A 351 29.23 -45.70 59.59
C ARG A 351 30.61 -45.32 60.12
N ASP A 352 31.45 -46.15 60.75
CA ASP A 352 31.62 -47.60 60.77
C ASP A 352 32.28 -48.04 62.10
N SER A 353 31.95 -49.24 62.57
CA SER A 353 32.74 -50.03 63.54
C SER A 353 32.56 -51.52 63.18
N ARG A 354 33.65 -52.17 62.77
CA ARG A 354 33.96 -53.62 62.62
C ARG A 354 35.18 -53.68 61.69
N ASP A 355 36.32 -54.30 62.01
CA ASP A 355 36.69 -55.32 62.99
C ASP A 355 38.03 -54.99 63.67
#